data_AF-B2J8J3-F1
#
_entry.id   AF-B2J8J3-F1
#
_cell.length_a   1.000
_cell.length_b   1.000
_cell.length_c   1.000
_cell.angle_alpha   90.00
_cell.angle_beta   90.00
_cell.angle_gamma   90.00
#
_symmetry.space_group_name_H-M   'P 1'
#
loop_
_entity.id
_entity.type
_entity.pdbx_description
1 polymer ?
#
loop_
_entity_poly.entity_id
_entity_poly.type
_entity_poly.pdbx_seq_one_letter_code
_entity_poly.pdbx_strand_id
1 'polypeptide(L)'
;MTSSIHEQIIKDLNYIAQNNPELFTEEVRASLENLLSTLPDDLKDIEEISDAIVIWVEEHPQIHNTLMKLPISSSSERGAGGIPTRITPKEAKGLLDNIVRQSKSSSQSKTSSQL
;
A
#
# COMPACT_ATOMS: atom_id res chain seq x y z
N MET A 1 4.48 -13.90 14.92
CA MET A 1 3.24 -13.11 15.04
C MET A 1 2.83 -12.80 13.62
N THR A 2 1.74 -13.42 13.16
CA THR A 2 1.20 -13.23 11.81
C THR A 2 0.81 -11.77 11.67
N SER A 3 1.49 -11.01 10.81
CA SER A 3 0.90 -9.79 10.26
C SER A 3 -0.48 -10.17 9.75
N SER A 4 -1.53 -9.46 10.19
CA SER A 4 -2.87 -9.78 9.69
C SER A 4 -2.83 -9.62 8.18
N ILE A 5 -3.45 -10.55 7.45
CA ILE A 5 -3.47 -10.55 5.97
C ILE A 5 -3.85 -9.17 5.41
N HIS A 6 -4.73 -8.47 6.12
CA HIS A 6 -5.16 -7.10 5.88
C HIS A 6 -4.02 -6.07 5.87
N GLU A 7 -3.12 -6.12 6.84
CA GLU A 7 -1.97 -5.22 6.91
C GLU A 7 -1.00 -5.48 5.76
N GLN A 8 -0.85 -6.75 5.39
CA GLN A 8 0.07 -7.16 4.33
C GLN A 8 -0.41 -6.66 2.97
N ILE A 9 -1.71 -6.78 2.67
CA ILE A 9 -2.32 -6.27 1.42
C ILE A 9 -2.02 -4.78 1.22
N ILE A 10 -2.14 -3.98 2.27
CA ILE A 10 -1.92 -2.52 2.19
C ILE A 10 -0.44 -2.20 1.99
N LYS A 11 0.45 -2.91 2.69
CA LYS A 11 1.91 -2.77 2.53
C LYS A 11 2.35 -3.19 1.14
N ASP A 12 1.82 -4.28 0.63
CA ASP A 12 2.10 -4.80 -0.70
C ASP A 12 1.60 -3.85 -1.78
N LEU A 13 0.40 -3.28 -1.63
CA LEU A 13 -0.13 -2.29 -2.57
C LEU A 13 0.78 -1.05 -2.63
N ASN A 14 1.20 -0.53 -1.47
CA ASN A 14 2.16 0.56 -1.41
C ASN A 14 3.49 0.19 -2.07
N TYR A 15 4.00 -1.03 -1.84
CA TYR A 15 5.20 -1.51 -2.51
C TYR A 15 5.02 -1.55 -4.04
N ILE A 16 3.89 -2.04 -4.55
CA ILE A 16 3.60 -2.07 -5.99
C ILE A 16 3.57 -0.64 -6.55
N ALA A 17 2.96 0.30 -5.84
CA ALA A 17 2.93 1.70 -6.26
C ALA A 17 4.31 2.35 -6.35
N GLN A 18 5.22 2.04 -5.41
CA GLN A 18 6.59 2.54 -5.46
C GLN A 18 7.40 1.91 -6.61
N ASN A 19 7.23 0.60 -6.85
CA ASN A 19 8.07 -0.15 -7.79
C ASN A 19 7.53 -0.13 -9.24
N ASN A 20 6.22 -0.05 -9.39
CA ASN A 20 5.50 -0.06 -10.67
C ASN A 20 4.52 1.12 -10.75
N PRO A 21 5.01 2.37 -10.70
CA PRO A 21 4.15 3.56 -10.75
C PRO A 21 3.36 3.67 -12.06
N GLU A 22 3.79 2.96 -13.11
CA GLU A 22 3.10 2.83 -14.40
C GLU A 22 1.70 2.20 -14.28
N LEU A 23 1.49 1.33 -13.28
CA LEU A 23 0.19 0.71 -13.02
C LEU A 23 -0.80 1.67 -12.35
N PHE A 24 -0.28 2.70 -11.69
CA PHE A 24 -1.05 3.74 -11.00
C PHE A 24 -1.12 4.99 -11.87
N THR A 25 -1.89 4.90 -12.97
CA THR A 25 -2.23 6.04 -13.82
C THR A 25 -3.08 7.07 -13.06
N GLU A 26 -3.26 8.27 -13.61
CA GLU A 26 -4.12 9.29 -13.00
C GLU A 26 -5.54 8.79 -12.73
N GLU A 27 -6.11 8.00 -13.64
CA GLU A 27 -7.44 7.40 -13.48
C GLU A 27 -7.49 6.41 -12.31
N VAL A 28 -6.50 5.52 -12.21
CA VAL A 28 -6.37 4.56 -11.11
C VAL A 28 -6.18 5.28 -9.78
N ARG A 29 -5.38 6.35 -9.75
CA ARG A 29 -5.19 7.16 -8.53
C ARG A 29 -6.45 7.91 -8.14
N ALA A 30 -7.19 8.46 -9.08
CA ALA A 30 -8.47 9.11 -8.82
C ALA A 30 -9.50 8.11 -8.29
N SER A 31 -9.52 6.88 -8.83
CA SER A 31 -10.34 5.78 -8.32
C SER A 31 -9.97 5.42 -6.88
N LEU A 32 -8.66 5.28 -6.58
CA LEU A 32 -8.17 5.02 -5.23
C LEU A 32 -8.49 6.18 -4.26
N GLU A 33 -8.33 7.43 -4.68
CA GLU A 33 -8.69 8.61 -3.88
C GLU A 33 -10.19 8.66 -3.56
N ASN A 34 -11.02 8.31 -4.54
CA ASN A 34 -12.46 8.22 -4.35
C ASN A 34 -12.80 7.14 -3.31
N LEU A 35 -12.22 5.94 -3.45
CA LEU A 35 -12.35 4.86 -2.48
C LEU A 35 -11.96 5.33 -1.06
N LEU A 36 -10.81 5.97 -0.90
CA LEU A 36 -10.36 6.51 0.39
C LEU A 36 -11.27 7.59 0.97
N SER A 37 -11.97 8.33 0.11
CA SER A 37 -12.95 9.34 0.48
C SER A 37 -14.30 8.72 0.88
N THR A 38 -14.62 7.53 0.38
CA THR A 38 -15.79 6.76 0.84
C THR A 38 -15.60 6.14 2.22
N LEU A 39 -14.34 5.90 2.61
CA LEU A 39 -13.98 5.32 3.89
C LEU A 39 -14.00 6.37 5.02
N PRO A 40 -14.66 6.09 6.17
CA PRO A 40 -14.75 7.05 7.26
C PRO A 40 -13.39 7.35 7.89
N ASP A 41 -13.11 8.62 8.18
CA ASP A 41 -11.83 9.03 8.80
C ASP A 41 -11.59 8.45 10.20
N ASP A 42 -12.66 8.07 10.90
CA ASP A 42 -12.64 7.45 12.24
C ASP A 42 -12.56 5.91 12.21
N LEU A 43 -12.05 5.33 11.11
CA LEU A 43 -11.81 3.89 10.98
C LEU A 43 -10.95 3.36 12.12
N LYS A 44 -11.53 2.43 12.90
CA LYS A 44 -10.86 1.76 14.02
C LYS A 44 -10.23 0.43 13.61
N ASP A 45 -10.74 -0.15 12.53
CA ASP A 45 -10.36 -1.49 12.07
C ASP A 45 -9.70 -1.42 10.69
N ILE A 46 -8.56 -2.09 10.57
CA ILE A 46 -7.82 -2.13 9.30
C ILE A 46 -8.47 -3.10 8.31
N GLU A 47 -9.31 -4.00 8.80
CA GLU A 47 -10.02 -4.99 8.01
C GLU A 47 -10.93 -4.30 6.99
N GLU A 48 -11.64 -3.25 7.39
CA GLU A 48 -12.50 -2.47 6.48
C GLU A 48 -11.70 -1.77 5.37
N ILE A 49 -10.53 -1.21 5.69
CA ILE A 49 -9.63 -0.62 4.68
C ILE A 49 -9.16 -1.71 3.73
N SER A 50 -8.71 -2.84 4.27
CA SER A 50 -8.26 -3.96 3.47
C SER A 50 -9.36 -4.52 2.59
N ASP A 51 -10.58 -4.65 3.09
CA ASP A 51 -11.71 -5.21 2.34
C ASP A 51 -12.05 -4.31 1.15
N ALA A 52 -12.15 -2.99 1.40
CA ALA A 52 -12.31 -2.00 0.34
C ALA A 52 -11.18 -2.05 -0.69
N ILE A 53 -9.93 -2.22 -0.25
CA ILE A 53 -8.78 -2.36 -1.15
C ILE A 53 -8.82 -3.66 -1.93
N VAL A 54 -9.24 -4.78 -1.34
CA VAL A 54 -9.39 -6.05 -2.06
C VAL A 54 -10.41 -5.90 -3.17
N ILE A 55 -11.59 -5.35 -2.86
CA ILE A 55 -12.66 -5.10 -3.84
C ILE A 55 -12.13 -4.20 -4.96
N TRP A 56 -11.46 -3.09 -4.61
CA TRP A 56 -10.90 -2.18 -5.60
C TRP A 56 -9.82 -2.84 -6.47
N VAL A 57 -8.95 -3.66 -5.88
CA VAL A 57 -7.93 -4.40 -6.63
C VAL A 57 -8.57 -5.40 -7.59
N GLU A 58 -9.70 -6.02 -7.24
CA GLU A 58 -10.46 -6.89 -8.16
C GLU A 58 -10.97 -6.13 -9.39
N GLU A 59 -11.32 -4.85 -9.25
CA GLU A 59 -11.68 -3.98 -10.39
C GLU A 59 -10.46 -3.57 -11.24
N HIS A 60 -9.25 -3.72 -10.70
CA HIS A 60 -7.98 -3.37 -11.36
C HIS A 60 -7.08 -4.59 -11.57
N PRO A 61 -7.35 -5.44 -12.58
CA PRO A 61 -6.67 -6.73 -12.77
C PRO A 61 -5.15 -6.61 -12.94
N GLN A 62 -4.65 -5.48 -13.45
CA GLN A 62 -3.22 -5.19 -13.56
C GLN A 62 -2.51 -5.10 -12.19
N ILE A 63 -3.19 -4.51 -11.21
CA ILE A 63 -2.70 -4.39 -9.84
C ILE A 63 -2.88 -5.72 -9.13
N HIS A 64 -4.05 -6.36 -9.29
CA HIS A 64 -4.33 -7.69 -8.72
C HIS A 64 -3.29 -8.71 -9.12
N ASN A 65 -2.98 -8.80 -10.42
CA ASN A 65 -1.98 -9.73 -10.93
C ASN A 65 -0.59 -9.45 -10.33
N THR A 66 -0.24 -8.17 -10.15
CA THR A 66 1.04 -7.80 -9.54
C THR A 66 1.07 -8.14 -8.05
N LEU A 67 -0.04 -7.95 -7.35
CA LEU A 67 -0.23 -8.34 -5.95
C LEU A 67 -0.10 -9.86 -5.78
N MET A 68 -0.71 -10.66 -6.66
CA MET A 68 -0.60 -12.12 -6.63
C MET A 68 0.80 -12.63 -6.97
N LYS A 69 1.56 -11.89 -7.79
CA LYS A 69 2.94 -12.23 -8.14
C LYS A 69 3.94 -11.92 -7.03
N LEU A 70 3.57 -11.09 -6.05
CA LEU A 70 4.43 -10.86 -4.90
C LEU A 70 4.56 -12.18 -4.15
N PRO A 71 5.79 -12.62 -3.82
CA PRO A 71 5.96 -13.75 -2.93
C PRO A 71 5.30 -13.35 -1.62
N ILE A 72 4.25 -14.08 -1.23
CA ILE A 72 3.66 -13.97 0.10
C ILE A 72 4.82 -14.23 1.06
N SER A 73 5.44 -13.16 1.56
CA SER A 73 6.66 -13.26 2.35
C SER A 73 6.28 -13.88 3.68
N SER A 74 6.25 -15.20 3.69
CA SER A 74 6.45 -16.04 4.86
C SER A 74 7.90 -15.96 5.31
N SER A 75 8.50 -14.77 5.27
CA SER A 75 9.87 -14.54 5.71
C SER A 75 9.84 -14.30 7.21
N SER A 76 9.67 -15.40 7.94
CA SER A 76 10.19 -15.51 9.30
C SER A 76 11.71 -15.48 9.24
N GLU A 77 12.32 -14.30 9.19
CA GLU A 77 13.73 -14.15 9.55
C GLU A 77 13.91 -12.99 10.53
N ARG A 78 14.23 -13.39 11.76
CA ARG A 78 14.48 -12.58 12.93
C ARG A 78 15.66 -11.63 12.69
N GLY A 79 15.41 -10.33 12.84
CA GLY A 79 16.40 -9.35 13.29
C GLY A 79 16.13 -8.97 14.74
N ALA A 80 17.15 -8.93 15.60
CA ALA A 80 17.04 -8.52 17.00
C ALA A 80 16.72 -7.01 17.07
N GLY A 81 15.46 -6.68 17.33
CA GLY A 81 15.00 -5.29 17.47
C GLY A 81 13.57 -5.12 16.98
N GLY A 82 12.68 -6.03 17.41
CA GLY A 82 11.33 -6.13 16.92
C GLY A 82 10.60 -4.80 16.98
N ILE A 83 10.24 -4.28 15.82
CA ILE A 83 9.06 -3.44 15.72
C ILE A 83 7.98 -4.30 15.09
N PRO A 84 7.09 -4.92 15.88
CA PRO A 84 5.82 -5.36 15.36
C PRO A 84 4.98 -4.10 15.23
N THR A 85 5.28 -3.20 14.29
CA THR A 85 4.33 -2.12 14.02
C THR A 85 3.20 -2.76 13.25
N ARG A 86 2.26 -3.31 14.02
CA ARG A 86 0.86 -3.35 13.63
C ARG A 86 0.57 -1.97 13.07
N ILE A 87 0.29 -1.89 11.78
CA ILE A 87 -0.03 -0.59 11.21
C ILE A 87 -1.42 -0.21 11.70
N THR A 88 -1.55 1.01 12.20
CA THR A 88 -2.86 1.53 12.58
C THR A 88 -3.68 1.82 11.30
N PRO A 89 -5.01 1.80 11.36
CA PRO A 89 -5.85 2.18 10.21
C PRO A 89 -5.50 3.57 9.67
N LYS A 90 -5.12 4.49 10.57
CA LYS A 90 -4.64 5.83 10.20
C LYS A 90 -3.34 5.79 9.40
N GLU A 91 -2.37 4.98 9.81
CA GLU A 91 -1.13 4.78 9.04
C GLU A 91 -1.41 4.11 7.70
N ALA A 92 -2.31 3.12 7.67
CA ALA A 92 -2.73 2.44 6.47
C ALA A 92 -3.33 3.41 5.44
N LYS A 93 -4.29 4.25 5.87
CA LYS A 93 -4.86 5.33 5.04
C LYS A 93 -3.77 6.30 4.58
N GLY A 94 -2.82 6.65 5.44
CA GLY A 94 -1.69 7.51 5.10
C GLY A 94 -0.76 6.92 4.03
N LEU A 95 -0.52 5.60 4.05
CA LEU A 95 0.23 4.92 2.99
C LEU A 95 -0.50 5.01 1.64
N LEU A 96 -1.81 4.76 1.65
CA LEU A 96 -2.65 4.82 0.46
C LEU A 96 -2.77 6.25 -0.09
N ASP A 97 -2.94 7.24 0.79
CA ASP A 97 -2.93 8.67 0.44
C ASP A 97 -1.59 9.09 -0.19
N ASN A 98 -0.48 8.56 0.33
CA ASN A 98 0.84 8.82 -0.25
C ASN A 98 0.96 8.26 -1.68
N ILE A 99 0.33 7.13 -2.01
CA ILE A 99 0.29 6.59 -3.38
C ILE A 99 -0.41 7.58 -4.32
N VAL A 100 -1.55 8.13 -3.88
CA VAL A 100 -2.31 9.14 -4.64
C VAL A 100 -1.48 10.43 -4.79
N ARG A 101 -0.84 10.89 -3.71
CA ARG A 101 -0.09 12.17 -3.68
C ARG A 101 1.29 12.10 -4.32
N GLN A 102 1.96 10.95 -4.39
CA GLN A 102 3.33 10.83 -4.91
C GLN A 102 3.49 11.23 -6.38
N SER A 103 2.39 11.37 -7.12
CA SER A 103 2.31 12.11 -8.39
C SER A 103 3.03 13.46 -8.38
N LYS A 104 3.10 14.11 -7.21
CA LYS A 104 3.56 15.49 -7.06
C LYS A 104 4.97 15.63 -6.49
N SER A 105 5.68 14.53 -6.16
CA SER A 105 6.94 14.63 -5.40
C SER A 105 8.07 13.68 -5.82
N SER A 106 8.02 13.04 -7.00
CA SER A 106 9.24 12.44 -7.58
C SER A 106 10.18 13.51 -8.16
N SER A 107 10.68 14.35 -7.24
CA SER A 107 11.91 15.14 -7.34
C SER A 107 12.59 15.13 -5.97
N GLN A 108 13.01 13.95 -5.49
CA GLN A 108 14.08 13.72 -4.48
C GLN A 108 13.99 12.24 -4.05
N SER A 109 14.99 11.38 -4.10
CA SER A 109 16.41 11.54 -4.37
C SER A 109 16.93 10.20 -4.90
N LYS A 110 17.14 10.09 -6.22
CA LYS A 110 18.14 9.14 -6.73
C LYS A 110 19.47 9.87 -6.73
N THR A 111 20.52 9.15 -6.33
CA THR A 111 21.95 9.49 -6.42
C THR A 111 22.53 10.32 -5.26
N SER A 112 22.77 9.67 -4.12
CA SER A 112 24.03 9.90 -3.42
C SER A 112 25.05 8.92 -3.98
N SER A 113 25.72 9.32 -5.05
CA SER A 113 26.95 8.70 -5.54
C SER A 113 27.79 9.79 -6.19
N GLN A 114 29.11 9.69 -5.97
CA GLN A 114 30.20 10.60 -6.34
C GLN A 114 30.44 11.73 -5.32
N LEU A 115 31.65 11.94 -4.79
CA LEU A 115 32.98 11.33 -4.95
C LEU A 115 33.82 11.76 -3.74
#